data_AF-A0A3C0TPX5-F1
#
_entry.id   AF-A0A3C0TPX5-F1
#
_cell.length_a   1.000
_cell.length_b   1.000
_cell.length_c   1.000
_cell.angle_alpha   90.00
_cell.angle_beta   90.00
_cell.angle_gamma   90.00
#
_symmetry.space_group_name_H-M   'P 1'
#
loop_
_entity.id
_entity.type
_entity.pdbx_description
1 polymer ?
#
loop_
_entity_poly.entity_id
_entity_poly.type
_entity_poly.pdbx_seq_one_letter_code
_entity_poly.pdbx_strand_id
1 'polypeptide(L)' 'METSETYIVRIYRRDENDPRHVAGMVEIAGGDERRTFSNYDELWEALAPEKKKQRKRTEKRVAQ' A
#
# COMPACT_ATOMS: atom_id res chain seq x y z
N MET A 1 -0.29 -17.82 21.01
CA MET A 1 -0.78 -18.13 19.66
C MET A 1 -0.22 -17.05 18.76
N GLU A 2 0.67 -17.40 17.84
CA GLU A 2 1.20 -16.45 16.86
C GLU A 2 0.08 -16.12 15.88
N THR A 3 -0.42 -14.89 15.90
CA THR A 3 -1.43 -14.41 14.96
C THR A 3 -0.69 -13.85 13.74
N SER A 4 -0.31 -14.73 12.82
CA SER A 4 0.36 -14.32 11.59
C SER A 4 -0.64 -13.57 10.70
N GLU A 5 -0.37 -12.30 10.42
CA GLU A 5 -1.15 -11.52 9.47
C GLU A 5 -0.76 -11.92 8.04
N THR A 6 -1.75 -12.19 7.21
CA THR A 6 -1.53 -12.57 5.80
C THR A 6 -1.90 -11.38 4.92
N TYR A 7 -1.03 -11.07 3.95
CA TYR A 7 -1.19 -9.94 3.05
C TYR A 7 -1.10 -10.41 1.60
N ILE A 8 -1.92 -9.81 0.73
CA ILE A 8 -1.85 -9.97 -0.72
C ILE A 8 -1.24 -8.69 -1.29
N VAL A 9 -0.04 -8.80 -1.88
CA VAL A 9 0.66 -7.68 -2.53
C VAL A 9 0.50 -7.81 -4.04
N ARG A 10 -0.07 -6.79 -4.68
CA ARG A 10 -0.22 -6.69 -6.14
C ARG A 10 0.72 -5.60 -6.65
N ILE A 11 1.69 -5.95 -7.49
CA ILE A 11 2.60 -5.01 -8.14
C ILE A 11 2.10 -4.79 -9.57
N TYR A 12 1.80 -3.54 -9.93
CA TYR A 12 1.31 -3.18 -11.26
C TYR A 12 2.40 -2.59 -12.15
N ARG A 13 3.27 -1.77 -11.56
CA ARG A 13 4.39 -1.15 -12.25
C ARG A 13 5.65 -1.34 -11.43
N ARG A 14 6.73 -1.67 -12.10
CA ARG A 14 8.08 -1.69 -11.57
C ARG A 14 8.97 -1.12 -12.65
N ASP A 15 9.65 -0.04 -12.36
CA ASP A 15 10.63 0.52 -13.29
C ASP A 15 11.88 -0.37 -13.29
N GLU A 16 12.33 -0.77 -14.49
CA GLU A 16 13.50 -1.63 -14.65
C GLU A 16 14.82 -0.89 -14.44
N ASN A 17 14.83 0.44 -14.65
CA ASN A 17 16.00 1.29 -14.47
C ASN A 17 16.11 1.80 -13.03
N ASP A 18 14.97 2.02 -12.38
CA ASP A 18 14.88 2.34 -10.96
C ASP A 18 13.94 1.36 -10.23
N PRO A 19 14.47 0.24 -9.70
CA PRO A 19 13.63 -0.75 -9.03
C PRO A 19 12.92 -0.21 -7.79
N ARG A 20 13.32 0.95 -7.23
CA ARG A 20 12.64 1.59 -6.10
C ARG A 20 11.32 2.23 -6.51
N HIS A 21 11.18 2.56 -7.79
CA HIS A 21 9.91 2.95 -8.40
C HIS A 21 9.05 1.72 -8.68
N VAL A 22 8.34 1.29 -7.64
CA VAL A 22 7.36 0.21 -7.69
C VAL A 22 6.02 0.73 -7.21
N ALA A 23 4.94 0.45 -7.92
CA ALA A 23 3.61 0.76 -7.42
C ALA A 23 2.64 -0.39 -7.55
N GLY A 24 1.71 -0.39 -6.61
CA GLY A 24 0.86 -1.52 -6.37
C GLY A 24 -0.14 -1.26 -5.26
N MET A 25 -0.70 -2.36 -4.77
CA MET A 25 -1.66 -2.38 -3.69
C MET A 25 -1.35 -3.54 -2.74
N VAL A 26 -1.60 -3.32 -1.46
CA VAL A 26 -1.62 -4.34 -0.41
C VAL A 26 -3.06 -4.50 0.07
N GLU A 27 -3.49 -5.74 0.24
CA GLU A 27 -4.76 -6.12 0.86
C GLU A 27 -4.47 -7.07 2.03
N ILE A 28 -5.18 -6.90 3.15
CA ILE A 28 -5.12 -7.85 4.26
C ILE A 28 -6.01 -9.04 3.91
N ALA A 29 -5.47 -10.26 3.93
CA ALA A 29 -6.24 -11.45 3.61
C ALA A 29 -7.34 -11.65 4.66
N GLY A 30 -8.59 -11.70 4.20
CA GLY A 30 -9.77 -11.77 5.05
C GLY A 30 -10.29 -10.42 5.56
N GLY A 31 -9.69 -9.31 5.14
CA GLY A 31 -10.19 -7.96 5.39
C GLY A 31 -10.58 -7.23 4.10
N ASP A 32 -11.43 -6.22 4.22
CA ASP A 32 -11.80 -5.31 3.12
C ASP A 32 -10.82 -4.12 2.98
N GLU A 33 -9.80 -4.05 3.83
CA GLU A 33 -8.84 -2.95 3.79
C GLU A 33 -7.79 -3.14 2.70
N ARG A 34 -7.69 -2.10 1.86
CA ARG A 34 -6.73 -1.99 0.77
C ARG A 34 -5.92 -0.71 0.90
N ARG A 35 -4.61 -0.81 0.69
CA ARG A 35 -3.65 0.30 0.74
C ARG A 35 -2.85 0.31 -0.56
N THR A 36 -2.75 1.46 -1.21
CA THR A 36 -1.90 1.63 -2.40
C THR A 36 -0.52 2.11 -1.99
N PHE A 37 0.51 1.70 -2.72
CA PHE A 37 1.88 2.21 -2.56
C PHE A 37 2.45 2.61 -3.92
N SER A 38 3.33 3.62 -3.92
CA SER A 38 4.03 4.12 -5.10
C SER A 38 5.55 3.95 -5.05
N ASN A 39 6.08 3.42 -3.96
CA ASN A 39 7.48 3.08 -3.75
C ASN A 39 7.60 2.02 -2.62
N TYR A 40 8.82 1.52 -2.36
CA TYR A 40 9.06 0.53 -1.30
C TYR A 40 8.84 1.04 0.12
N ASP A 41 9.03 2.33 0.38
CA ASP A 41 8.84 2.92 1.72
C ASP A 41 7.35 2.91 2.09
N GLU A 42 6.49 3.33 1.16
CA GLU A 42 5.03 3.24 1.29
C GLU A 42 4.55 1.78 1.41
N LEU A 43 5.19 0.83 0.73
CA LEU A 43 4.89 -0.60 0.89
C LEU A 43 5.20 -1.07 2.31
N TRP A 44 6.36 -0.67 2.85
CA TRP A 44 6.75 -1.02 4.21
C TRP A 44 5.79 -0.42 5.25
N GLU A 45 5.40 0.85 5.08
CA GLU A 45 4.39 1.49 5.92
C GLU A 45 3.02 0.80 5.82
N ALA A 46 2.63 0.35 4.63
CA ALA A 46 1.37 -0.35 4.42
C ALA A 46 1.30 -1.72 5.13
N LEU A 47 2.43 -2.42 5.22
CA LEU A 47 2.58 -3.72 5.90
C LEU A 47 2.84 -3.59 7.40
N ALA A 48 3.23 -2.40 7.88
CA ALA A 48 3.47 -2.18 9.29
C ALA A 48 2.15 -2.24 10.09
N PRO A 49 2.14 -2.89 11.27
CA PRO A 49 0.96 -2.95 12.13
C PRO A 49 0.52 -1.54 12.49
N GLU A 50 -0.79 -1.27 12.33
CA GLU A 50 -1.31 0.09 12.37
C GLU A 50 -0.95 0.86 13.64
N LYS A 51 -0.21 1.97 13.48
CA LYS A 51 -0.46 3.14 14.32
C LYS A 51 -1.58 3.91 13.65
N LYS A 52 -2.80 3.79 14.17
CA LYS A 52 -4.02 4.53 13.75
C LYS A 52 -3.67 5.95 13.26
N LYS A 53 -3.48 6.14 11.97
CA LYS A 53 -3.32 7.45 11.36
C LYS A 53 -4.41 7.61 10.32
N GLN A 54 -5.37 8.46 10.70
CA GLN A 54 -6.48 8.91 9.89
C GLN A 54 -6.06 9.15 8.45
N ARG A 55 -6.76 8.50 7.51
CA ARG A 55 -6.68 8.74 6.08
C ARG A 55 -6.83 10.25 5.81
N LYS A 56 -5.72 10.93 5.49
CA LYS A 56 -5.79 12.22 4.80
C LYS A 56 -6.26 11.94 3.38
N ARG A 57 -7.54 12.23 3.17
CA ARG A 57 -8.22 12.35 1.89
C ARG A 57 -7.42 13.32 1.00
N THR A 58 -6.76 12.79 -0.03
CA THR A 58 -6.23 13.63 -1.11
C THR A 58 -7.22 13.58 -2.27
N GLU A 59 -8.25 14.42 -2.17
CA GLU A 59 -8.97 14.92 -3.34
C GLU A 59 -7.97 15.66 -4.23
N LYS A 60 -7.44 14.99 -5.25
CA LYS A 60 -6.85 15.72 -6.38
C LYS A 60 -8.00 16.17 -7.28
N ARG A 61 -8.28 17.47 -7.18
CA ARG A 61 -9.07 18.30 -8.11
C ARG A 61 -8.94 17.80 -9.55
N VAL A 62 -10.06 17.49 -10.20
CA VAL A 62 -10.21 17.68 -11.64
C VAL A 62 -11.09 18.92 -11.79
N ALA A 63 -10.45 20.04 -12.13
CA ALA A 63 -11.14 21.21 -12.65
C ALA A 63 -11.46 20.93 -14.12
N GLN A 64 -12.73 21.09 -14.49
CA GLN A 64 -13.19 21.45 -15.83
C GLN A 64 -14.51 22.21 -15.67
#